data_AF-A0A821UKY0-F1
#
_entry.id   AF-A0A821UKY0-F1
#
_cell.length_a   1.000
_cell.length_b   1.000
_cell.length_c   1.000
_cell.angle_alpha   90.00
_cell.angle_beta   90.00
_cell.angle_gamma   90.00
#
_symmetry.space_group_name_H-M   'P 1'
#
loop_
_entity.id
_entity.type
_entity.pdbx_description
1 polymer ?
#
loop_
_entity_poly.entity_id
_entity_poly.type
_entity_poly.pdbx_seq_one_letter_code
_entity_poly.pdbx_strand_id
1 'polypeptide(L)'
;MNIAREQKRQNKLVENLIALAASMIEIKNTELINDTFNQPSRDTFIYAILFDESFSLLSIHNTIIDRLSQQWTKWEQGNILASDVRTWEKFSREKKAIVHKIWSLVAQKSGRQDDIDIVFDSSQNIHSIDIPSDLSNIVPLAEQLNPYATASAWRTYLNQQTRPKSNNRSVGRRSLKEPIERHLSEEIDDDTRSQEHVLSADKSEKTTNETVKIECISILEQAVKTLQDFEQILKLICDSGRQVPIDDILCLFPDIDHAENDIKLLIPLLNQDILPLFFSVASFWKDHIRIRYICTGIMNLTGKISANIDLNFLNSIRSIDEKTLGEICFSTYEKYREQFEKKCSANTLTLFSYYGSSWDLFDFLDSLTADDVYNLQEAVNDWDETLLNTKTIFDFATVKNFLDRSYATMKNKQKELNVTSLSFEHIVVCFENTWKNNQFNDLSRCLESSALSLASIKRIHLELTDKEQSKRRRIADILQKSNINFVLIGHHEITFDIDVKLPNQQQQTTINDEQKKQNITFADLSELRDRARLLEYSSNIQKVDNNNKEHDIDKLRNFIQFISVVETTLETLTNL
;
A
#
# COMPACT_ATOMS: atom_id res chain seq x y z
N MET A 1 57.35 -42.13 -56.71
CA MET A 1 57.57 -40.73 -56.29
C MET A 1 56.97 -40.59 -54.91
N ASN A 2 57.82 -40.51 -53.88
CA ASN A 2 58.06 -39.27 -53.11
C ASN A 2 56.72 -38.69 -52.60
N ILE A 3 56.46 -38.68 -51.29
CA ILE A 3 57.02 -37.68 -50.37
C ILE A 3 57.01 -38.18 -48.91
N ALA A 4 58.09 -37.82 -48.21
CA ALA A 4 58.27 -37.65 -46.76
C ALA A 4 58.26 -38.85 -45.81
N ARG A 5 59.47 -39.44 -45.67
CA ARG A 5 60.01 -39.84 -44.36
C ARG A 5 60.07 -38.62 -43.44
N GLU A 6 59.21 -38.56 -42.45
CA GLU A 6 59.59 -38.11 -41.10
C GLU A 6 59.24 -39.23 -40.14
N GLN A 7 60.25 -40.08 -39.85
CA GLN A 7 60.24 -40.86 -38.62
C GLN A 7 60.16 -39.85 -37.47
N LYS A 8 58.96 -39.63 -36.92
CA LYS A 8 58.81 -39.07 -35.57
C LYS A 8 59.61 -40.00 -34.67
N ARG A 9 60.84 -39.60 -34.33
CA ARG A 9 61.57 -40.17 -33.21
C ARG A 9 60.67 -39.95 -31.99
N GLN A 10 59.86 -40.94 -31.65
CA GLN A 10 59.15 -40.98 -30.39
C GLN A 10 60.21 -40.85 -29.29
N ASN A 11 60.21 -39.69 -28.64
CA ASN A 11 61.14 -39.43 -27.56
C ASN A 11 60.67 -40.31 -26.39
N LYS A 12 61.39 -41.39 -26.13
CA LYS A 12 61.07 -42.36 -25.07
C LYS A 12 60.98 -41.71 -23.69
N LEU A 13 61.66 -40.57 -23.49
CA LEU A 13 61.50 -39.73 -22.30
C LEU A 13 60.11 -39.07 -22.25
N VAL A 14 59.60 -38.55 -23.37
CA VAL A 14 58.28 -37.92 -23.48
C VAL A 14 57.17 -38.96 -23.31
N GLU A 15 57.31 -40.16 -23.87
CA GLU A 15 56.35 -41.26 -23.63
C GLU A 15 56.33 -41.69 -22.17
N ASN A 16 57.49 -41.83 -21.53
CA ASN A 16 57.58 -42.16 -20.10
C ASN A 16 57.01 -41.04 -19.23
N LEU A 17 57.21 -39.77 -19.58
CA LEU A 17 56.63 -38.63 -18.86
C LEU A 17 55.12 -38.53 -19.05
N ILE A 18 54.59 -38.80 -20.24
CA ILE A 18 53.15 -38.86 -20.50
C ILE A 18 52.52 -40.03 -19.73
N ALA A 19 53.16 -41.20 -19.74
CA ALA A 19 52.69 -42.37 -18.99
C ALA A 19 52.72 -42.12 -17.47
N LEU A 20 53.78 -41.48 -16.95
CA LEU A 20 53.88 -41.12 -15.54
C LEU A 20 52.86 -40.04 -15.15
N ALA A 21 52.72 -38.98 -15.95
CA ALA A 21 51.70 -37.95 -15.73
C ALA A 21 50.28 -38.55 -15.77
N ALA A 22 49.97 -39.40 -16.75
CA ALA A 22 48.69 -40.09 -16.85
C ALA A 22 48.42 -41.01 -15.65
N SER A 23 49.45 -41.63 -15.07
CA SER A 23 49.31 -42.45 -13.85
C SER A 23 49.02 -41.64 -12.58
N MET A 24 49.27 -40.33 -12.60
CA MET A 24 49.01 -39.42 -11.47
C MET A 24 47.63 -38.74 -11.56
N ILE A 25 46.88 -38.92 -12.66
CA ILE A 25 45.56 -38.31 -12.84
C ILE A 25 44.52 -39.15 -12.10
N GLU A 26 43.96 -38.59 -11.03
CA GLU A 26 42.87 -39.20 -10.29
C GLU A 26 41.52 -38.72 -10.83
N ILE A 27 40.82 -39.60 -11.56
CA ILE A 27 39.46 -39.32 -12.04
C ILE A 27 38.45 -39.75 -10.98
N LYS A 28 37.61 -38.84 -10.49
CA LYS A 28 36.56 -39.21 -9.52
C LYS A 28 35.40 -39.94 -10.21
N ASN A 29 34.73 -40.85 -9.52
CA ASN A 29 33.56 -41.56 -10.10
C ASN A 29 32.45 -40.59 -10.53
N THR A 30 32.25 -39.51 -9.78
CA THR A 30 31.24 -38.48 -10.12
C THR A 30 31.58 -37.75 -11.41
N GLU A 31 32.85 -37.43 -11.63
CA GLU A 31 33.36 -36.79 -12.85
C GLU A 31 33.27 -37.76 -14.04
N LEU A 32 33.62 -39.03 -13.81
CA LEU A 32 33.49 -40.11 -14.78
C LEU A 32 32.06 -40.22 -15.33
N ILE A 33 31.06 -40.36 -14.44
CA ILE A 33 29.66 -40.47 -14.86
C ILE A 33 29.13 -39.14 -15.41
N ASN A 34 29.60 -38.01 -14.90
CA ASN A 34 29.18 -36.72 -15.42
C ASN A 34 29.60 -36.55 -16.89
N ASP A 35 30.85 -36.84 -17.22
CA ASP A 35 31.40 -36.60 -18.56
C ASP A 35 30.99 -37.66 -19.58
N THR A 36 30.65 -38.88 -19.13
CA THR A 36 30.24 -39.98 -20.03
C THR A 36 28.75 -40.20 -20.11
N PHE A 37 27.98 -39.74 -19.12
CA PHE A 37 26.55 -40.01 -19.05
C PHE A 37 25.67 -38.84 -18.63
N ASN A 38 26.01 -37.91 -17.72
CA ASN A 38 25.07 -36.83 -17.34
C ASN A 38 25.15 -35.59 -18.24
N GLN A 39 26.37 -35.21 -18.63
CA GLN A 39 26.69 -34.07 -19.50
C GLN A 39 27.70 -34.49 -20.58
N PRO A 40 27.35 -35.44 -21.45
CA PRO A 40 28.26 -35.93 -22.49
C PRO A 40 28.58 -34.82 -23.50
N SER A 41 29.87 -34.57 -23.73
CA SER A 41 30.38 -33.67 -24.77
C SER A 41 31.65 -34.25 -25.41
N ARG A 42 31.94 -33.85 -26.65
CA ARG A 42 33.20 -34.19 -27.33
C ARG A 42 34.39 -33.44 -26.76
N ASP A 43 34.13 -32.34 -26.05
CA ASP A 43 35.15 -31.48 -25.45
C ASP A 43 35.52 -31.93 -24.03
N THR A 44 34.91 -33.00 -23.50
CA THR A 44 35.25 -33.50 -22.17
C THR A 44 36.62 -34.19 -22.18
N PHE A 45 37.31 -34.09 -21.06
CA PHE A 45 38.61 -34.72 -20.86
C PHE A 45 38.55 -36.24 -21.06
N ILE A 46 37.47 -36.87 -20.59
CA ILE A 46 37.28 -38.32 -20.70
C ILE A 46 37.01 -38.74 -22.15
N TYR A 47 36.24 -37.95 -22.91
CA TYR A 47 36.03 -38.24 -24.34
C TYR A 47 37.34 -38.15 -25.13
N ALA A 48 38.18 -37.15 -24.84
CA ALA A 48 39.49 -37.01 -25.47
C ALA A 48 40.40 -38.22 -25.16
N ILE A 49 40.47 -38.66 -23.90
CA ILE A 49 41.25 -39.86 -23.55
C ILE A 49 40.74 -41.10 -24.29
N LEU A 50 39.43 -41.31 -24.37
CA LEU A 50 38.87 -42.54 -24.93
C LEU A 50 39.08 -42.67 -26.45
N PHE A 51 39.12 -41.56 -27.19
CA PHE A 51 39.09 -41.57 -28.66
C PHE A 51 40.33 -40.97 -29.35
N ASP A 52 41.25 -40.33 -28.64
CA ASP A 52 42.55 -39.93 -29.21
C ASP A 52 43.54 -41.10 -29.15
N GLU A 53 44.08 -41.47 -30.32
CA GLU A 53 45.01 -42.60 -30.48
C GLU A 53 46.22 -42.51 -29.54
N SER A 54 46.65 -41.30 -29.19
CA SER A 54 47.79 -41.04 -28.32
C SER A 54 47.62 -41.60 -26.91
N PHE A 55 46.37 -41.75 -26.45
CA PHE A 55 46.04 -42.25 -25.11
C PHE A 55 45.66 -43.73 -25.10
N SER A 56 45.40 -44.35 -26.25
CA SER A 56 44.94 -45.74 -26.37
C SER A 56 45.88 -46.79 -25.78
N LEU A 57 47.17 -46.47 -25.65
CA LEU A 57 48.21 -47.34 -25.09
C LEU A 57 48.54 -47.03 -23.61
N LEU A 58 47.90 -46.01 -23.01
CA LEU A 58 48.16 -45.59 -21.65
C LEU A 58 47.27 -46.32 -20.64
N SER A 59 47.77 -46.51 -19.42
CA SER A 59 47.02 -47.20 -18.35
C SER A 59 45.71 -46.50 -17.96
N ILE A 60 45.66 -45.17 -18.10
CA ILE A 60 44.45 -44.38 -17.80
C ILE A 60 43.28 -44.75 -18.72
N HIS A 61 43.54 -45.11 -19.98
CA HIS A 61 42.51 -45.51 -20.94
C HIS A 61 41.80 -46.79 -20.47
N ASN A 62 42.57 -47.81 -20.12
CA ASN A 62 42.03 -49.06 -19.57
C ASN A 62 41.34 -48.85 -18.22
N THR A 63 41.90 -47.98 -17.36
CA THR A 63 41.30 -47.66 -16.05
C THR A 63 39.92 -47.02 -16.19
N ILE A 64 39.74 -46.12 -17.16
CA ILE A 64 38.44 -45.51 -17.47
C ILE A 64 37.46 -46.57 -17.98
N ILE A 65 37.89 -47.41 -18.93
CA ILE A 65 37.06 -48.49 -19.47
C ILE A 65 36.59 -49.42 -18.35
N ASP A 66 37.50 -49.94 -17.52
CA ASP A 66 37.17 -50.87 -16.45
C ASP A 66 36.15 -50.28 -15.46
N ARG A 67 36.30 -49.00 -15.12
CA ARG A 67 35.37 -48.31 -14.20
C ARG A 67 34.00 -48.05 -14.84
N LEU A 68 33.95 -47.72 -16.13
CA LEU A 68 32.69 -47.62 -16.85
C LEU A 68 32.01 -48.99 -16.97
N SER A 69 32.76 -50.06 -17.22
CA SER A 69 32.25 -51.43 -17.26
C SER A 69 31.66 -51.87 -15.91
N GLN A 70 32.29 -51.48 -14.80
CA GLN A 70 31.71 -51.70 -13.46
C GLN A 70 30.40 -50.92 -13.28
N GLN A 71 30.33 -49.67 -13.76
CA GLN A 71 29.10 -48.89 -13.69
C GLN A 71 27.97 -49.52 -14.53
N TRP A 72 28.27 -49.98 -15.75
CA TRP A 72 27.31 -50.68 -16.59
C TRP A 72 26.74 -51.91 -15.87
N THR A 73 27.61 -52.70 -15.24
CA THR A 73 27.19 -53.88 -14.48
C THR A 73 26.25 -53.51 -13.33
N LYS A 74 26.47 -52.36 -12.66
CA LYS A 74 25.55 -51.88 -11.61
C LYS A 74 24.19 -51.52 -12.18
N TRP A 75 24.14 -50.88 -13.35
CA TRP A 75 22.89 -50.55 -14.02
C TRP A 75 22.12 -51.82 -14.43
N GLU A 76 22.79 -52.83 -14.99
CA GLU A 76 22.16 -54.13 -15.31
C GLU A 76 21.62 -54.86 -14.07
N GLN A 77 22.28 -54.71 -12.93
CA GLN A 77 21.85 -55.30 -11.65
C GLN A 77 20.68 -54.54 -10.99
N GLY A 78 20.03 -53.62 -11.70
CA GLY A 78 18.86 -52.89 -11.22
C GLY A 78 19.17 -51.66 -10.37
N ASN A 79 20.44 -51.23 -10.26
CA ASN A 79 20.81 -49.98 -9.57
C ASN A 79 20.72 -48.74 -10.49
N ILE A 80 19.75 -48.72 -11.40
CA ILE A 80 19.47 -47.55 -12.24
C ILE A 80 18.62 -46.58 -11.41
N LEU A 81 19.08 -45.34 -11.25
CA LEU A 81 18.29 -44.33 -10.55
C LEU A 81 17.23 -43.74 -11.49
N ALA A 82 16.09 -43.31 -10.94
CA ALA A 82 15.07 -42.59 -11.71
C ALA A 82 15.62 -41.30 -12.37
N SER A 83 16.65 -40.70 -11.78
CA SER A 83 17.40 -39.58 -12.37
C SER A 83 18.12 -39.97 -13.66
N ASP A 84 18.65 -41.20 -13.74
CA ASP A 84 19.45 -41.68 -14.86
C ASP A 84 18.54 -41.93 -16.08
N VAL A 85 17.37 -42.55 -15.85
CA VAL A 85 16.33 -42.76 -16.87
C VAL A 85 15.81 -41.43 -17.41
N ARG A 86 15.48 -40.48 -16.53
CA ARG A 86 15.04 -39.12 -16.95
C ARG A 86 16.12 -38.37 -17.72
N THR A 87 17.38 -38.57 -17.36
CA THR A 87 18.52 -37.96 -18.07
C THR A 87 18.63 -38.54 -19.48
N TRP A 88 18.51 -39.86 -19.61
CA TRP A 88 18.49 -40.57 -20.89
C TRP A 88 17.34 -40.13 -21.82
N GLU A 89 16.12 -40.02 -21.30
CA GLU A 89 14.94 -39.58 -22.05
C GLU A 89 15.08 -38.14 -22.59
N LYS A 90 15.72 -37.25 -21.80
CA LYS A 90 15.90 -35.84 -22.13
C LYS A 90 17.06 -35.57 -23.10
N PHE A 91 17.83 -36.58 -23.50
CA PHE A 91 18.95 -36.38 -24.40
C PHE A 91 18.54 -36.04 -25.83
N SER A 92 19.18 -35.00 -26.35
CA SER A 92 19.14 -34.67 -27.77
C SER A 92 19.80 -35.78 -28.59
N ARG A 93 19.48 -35.87 -29.89
CA ARG A 93 20.09 -36.85 -30.81
C ARG A 93 21.61 -36.82 -30.79
N GLU A 94 22.20 -35.63 -30.69
CA GLU A 94 23.65 -35.46 -30.63
C GLU A 94 24.25 -36.01 -29.32
N LYS A 95 23.62 -35.73 -28.17
CA LYS A 95 24.05 -36.28 -26.89
C LYS A 95 23.92 -37.79 -26.86
N LYS A 96 22.81 -38.35 -27.34
CA LYS A 96 22.64 -39.81 -27.47
C LYS A 96 23.75 -40.41 -28.32
N ALA A 97 24.08 -39.82 -29.48
CA ALA A 97 25.16 -40.31 -30.32
C ALA A 97 26.54 -40.32 -29.62
N ILE A 98 26.83 -39.30 -28.79
CA ILE A 98 28.08 -39.25 -28.00
C ILE A 98 28.09 -40.37 -26.95
N VAL A 99 26.98 -40.54 -26.22
CA VAL A 99 26.86 -41.58 -25.18
C VAL A 99 26.95 -42.96 -25.81
N HIS A 100 26.19 -43.26 -26.88
CA HIS A 100 26.34 -44.52 -27.62
C HIS A 100 27.78 -44.76 -28.02
N LYS A 101 28.48 -43.77 -28.59
CA LYS A 101 29.86 -43.95 -29.02
C LYS A 101 30.78 -44.34 -27.86
N ILE A 102 30.68 -43.65 -26.72
CA ILE A 102 31.46 -43.95 -25.50
C ILE A 102 31.15 -45.37 -25.02
N TRP A 103 29.88 -45.69 -24.89
CA TRP A 103 29.42 -46.89 -24.23
C TRP A 103 29.48 -48.13 -25.13
N SER A 104 29.39 -47.99 -26.46
CA SER A 104 29.73 -49.04 -27.42
C SER A 104 31.22 -49.41 -27.37
N LEU A 105 32.12 -48.43 -27.15
CA LEU A 105 33.55 -48.73 -26.94
C LEU A 105 33.76 -49.55 -25.66
N VAL A 106 33.09 -49.17 -24.58
CA VAL A 106 33.11 -49.90 -23.30
C VAL A 106 32.55 -51.32 -23.48
N ALA A 107 31.42 -51.46 -24.19
CA ALA A 107 30.81 -52.74 -24.49
C ALA A 107 31.77 -53.65 -25.29
N GLN A 108 32.34 -53.13 -26.38
CA GLN A 108 33.30 -53.86 -27.22
C GLN A 108 34.52 -54.33 -26.42
N LYS A 109 35.10 -53.46 -25.59
CA LYS A 109 36.29 -53.77 -24.79
C LYS A 109 36.02 -54.72 -23.62
N SER A 110 34.77 -54.74 -23.14
CA SER A 110 34.31 -55.64 -22.07
C SER A 110 33.75 -56.96 -22.59
N GLY A 111 33.74 -57.18 -23.91
CA GLY A 111 33.17 -58.39 -24.52
C GLY A 111 31.64 -58.47 -24.50
N ARG A 112 30.96 -57.32 -24.32
CA ARG A 112 29.49 -57.23 -24.33
C ARG A 112 28.99 -57.00 -25.76
N GLN A 113 27.86 -57.63 -26.10
CA GLN A 113 27.20 -57.46 -27.40
C GLN A 113 26.00 -56.50 -27.36
N ASP A 114 25.58 -56.11 -26.16
CA ASP A 114 24.38 -55.31 -25.92
C ASP A 114 24.65 -53.81 -26.07
N ASP A 115 23.69 -53.08 -26.65
CA ASP A 115 23.71 -51.61 -26.71
C ASP A 115 23.25 -51.02 -25.37
N ILE A 116 23.72 -49.82 -25.04
CA ILE A 116 23.32 -49.13 -23.81
C ILE A 116 21.83 -48.80 -23.81
N ASP A 117 21.21 -48.72 -25.00
CA ASP A 117 19.75 -48.62 -25.14
C ASP A 117 19.04 -49.71 -24.32
N ILE A 118 19.52 -50.95 -24.34
CA ILE A 118 18.88 -52.10 -23.66
C ILE A 118 18.81 -51.90 -22.14
N VAL A 119 19.80 -51.20 -21.58
CA VAL A 119 19.83 -50.88 -20.14
C VAL A 119 18.72 -49.90 -19.76
N PHE A 120 18.38 -48.96 -20.66
CA PHE A 120 17.43 -47.89 -20.42
C PHE A 120 16.10 -48.03 -21.20
N ASP A 121 15.92 -49.10 -21.97
CA ASP A 121 14.71 -49.35 -22.74
C ASP A 121 13.59 -49.79 -21.79
N SER A 122 12.60 -48.92 -21.66
CA SER A 122 11.59 -48.80 -20.60
C SER A 122 10.55 -49.92 -20.49
N SER A 123 10.82 -51.13 -20.97
CA SER A 123 9.88 -52.26 -20.93
C SER A 123 10.31 -53.46 -20.07
N GLN A 124 11.53 -53.49 -19.51
CA GLN A 124 11.96 -54.59 -18.63
C GLN A 124 12.53 -54.21 -17.26
N ASN A 125 12.92 -52.95 -17.03
CA ASN A 125 13.62 -52.56 -15.77
C ASN A 125 12.95 -51.48 -14.93
N ILE A 126 11.71 -51.08 -15.26
CA ILE A 126 10.85 -50.44 -14.26
C ILE A 126 10.22 -51.58 -13.46
N HIS A 127 10.96 -52.14 -12.50
CA HIS A 127 10.26 -52.60 -11.31
C HIS A 127 9.43 -51.42 -10.85
N SER A 128 8.13 -51.64 -10.68
CA SER A 128 7.20 -50.66 -10.16
C SER A 128 7.93 -49.80 -9.14
N ILE A 129 7.89 -48.48 -9.33
CA ILE A 129 8.02 -47.64 -8.15
C ILE A 129 6.82 -48.07 -7.32
N ASP A 130 7.03 -49.00 -6.40
CA ASP A 130 6.12 -49.26 -5.31
C ASP A 130 6.11 -47.95 -4.55
N ILE A 131 5.19 -47.07 -4.94
CA ILE A 131 4.69 -46.04 -4.05
C ILE A 131 4.33 -46.84 -2.81
N PRO A 132 5.03 -46.65 -1.67
CA PRO A 132 4.70 -47.34 -0.45
C PRO A 132 3.18 -47.24 -0.28
N SER A 133 2.49 -48.34 0.00
CA SER A 133 1.02 -48.33 0.14
C SER A 133 0.55 -47.22 1.08
N ASP A 134 1.39 -46.83 2.03
CA ASP A 134 1.19 -45.70 2.94
C ASP A 134 1.10 -44.33 2.24
N LEU A 135 1.87 -44.08 1.16
CA LEU A 135 1.78 -42.87 0.34
C LEU A 135 0.51 -42.87 -0.51
N SER A 136 -0.01 -44.03 -0.90
CA SER A 136 -1.31 -44.13 -1.57
C SER A 136 -2.47 -43.67 -0.67
N ASN A 137 -2.30 -43.73 0.66
CA ASN A 137 -3.27 -43.18 1.63
C ASN A 137 -3.11 -41.66 1.81
N ILE A 138 -1.91 -41.11 1.58
CA ILE A 138 -1.62 -39.68 1.72
C ILE A 138 -2.09 -38.88 0.50
N VAL A 139 -1.93 -39.43 -0.70
CA VAL A 139 -2.24 -38.73 -1.97
C VAL A 139 -3.69 -38.22 -2.01
N PRO A 140 -4.73 -39.02 -1.69
CA PRO A 140 -6.11 -38.53 -1.67
C PRO A 140 -6.34 -37.40 -0.66
N LEU A 141 -5.72 -37.48 0.53
CA LEU A 141 -5.83 -36.44 1.57
C LEU A 141 -5.15 -35.14 1.12
N ALA A 142 -3.97 -35.26 0.51
CA ALA A 142 -3.22 -34.13 -0.03
C ALA A 142 -3.95 -33.48 -1.21
N GLU A 143 -4.51 -34.28 -2.13
CA GLU A 143 -5.33 -33.79 -3.24
C GLU A 143 -6.59 -33.06 -2.77
N GLN A 144 -7.22 -33.52 -1.68
CA GLN A 144 -8.37 -32.83 -1.08
C GLN A 144 -7.99 -31.49 -0.43
N LEU A 145 -6.83 -31.40 0.23
CA LEU A 145 -6.38 -30.20 0.93
C LEU A 145 -5.69 -29.17 0.01
N ASN A 146 -5.02 -29.62 -1.05
CA ASN A 146 -4.19 -28.79 -1.92
C ASN A 146 -4.91 -27.55 -2.52
N PRO A 147 -6.18 -27.64 -2.97
CA PRO A 147 -6.90 -26.47 -3.49
C PRO A 147 -7.03 -25.33 -2.47
N TYR A 148 -7.02 -25.64 -1.17
CA TYR A 148 -7.22 -24.69 -0.08
C TYR A 148 -5.93 -24.32 0.64
N ALA A 149 -4.79 -24.94 0.30
CA ALA A 149 -3.52 -24.75 1.00
C ALA A 149 -3.04 -23.30 1.06
N THR A 150 -3.47 -22.46 0.11
CA THR A 150 -3.17 -21.03 0.04
C THR A 150 -4.29 -20.12 0.53
N ALA A 151 -5.49 -20.64 0.85
CA ALA A 151 -6.59 -19.85 1.35
C ALA A 151 -6.32 -19.40 2.80
N SER A 152 -6.29 -18.09 3.03
CA SER A 152 -5.96 -17.49 4.34
C SER A 152 -7.01 -17.85 5.39
N ALA A 153 -8.29 -17.79 5.02
CA ALA A 153 -9.44 -18.26 5.78
C ALA A 153 -9.25 -19.68 6.32
N TRP A 154 -8.96 -20.62 5.44
CA TRP A 154 -8.71 -22.02 5.79
C TRP A 154 -7.53 -22.18 6.75
N ARG A 155 -6.38 -21.57 6.41
CA ARG A 155 -5.18 -21.66 7.24
C ARG A 155 -5.40 -21.08 8.63
N THR A 156 -6.14 -19.97 8.72
CA THR A 156 -6.45 -19.34 10.00
C THR A 156 -7.38 -20.23 10.84
N TYR A 157 -8.42 -20.80 10.22
CA TYR A 157 -9.30 -21.76 10.90
C TYR A 157 -8.55 -23.00 11.39
N LEU A 158 -7.71 -23.60 10.54
CA LEU A 158 -6.87 -24.74 10.90
C LEU A 158 -5.92 -24.41 12.07
N ASN A 159 -5.28 -23.24 12.05
CA ASN A 159 -4.41 -22.78 13.14
C ASN A 159 -5.15 -22.54 14.46
N GLN A 160 -6.41 -22.11 14.40
CA GLN A 160 -7.24 -21.91 15.60
C GLN A 160 -7.64 -23.25 16.25
N GLN A 161 -7.90 -24.27 15.44
CA GLN A 161 -8.28 -25.61 15.94
C GLN A 161 -7.07 -26.44 16.40
N THR A 162 -5.88 -26.19 15.85
CA THR A 162 -4.66 -26.94 16.19
C THR A 162 -3.87 -26.34 17.36
N ARG A 163 -4.16 -25.10 17.79
CA ARG A 163 -3.53 -24.54 18.99
C ARG A 163 -4.08 -25.21 20.26
N PRO A 164 -3.22 -25.73 21.16
CA PRO A 164 -3.67 -26.18 22.47
C PRO A 164 -4.32 -24.98 23.17
N LYS A 165 -5.50 -25.19 23.78
CA LYS A 165 -6.23 -24.17 24.55
C LYS A 165 -5.35 -23.70 25.72
N SER A 166 -4.46 -22.74 25.49
CA SER A 166 -3.76 -22.06 26.57
C SER A 166 -4.76 -21.12 27.25
N ASN A 167 -4.97 -21.34 28.54
CA ASN A 167 -5.69 -20.41 29.38
C ASN A 167 -5.00 -19.03 29.31
N ASN A 168 -5.85 -18.00 29.24
CA ASN A 168 -5.53 -16.58 29.40
C ASN A 168 -4.90 -15.84 28.21
N ARG A 169 -5.75 -15.37 27.30
CA ARG A 169 -5.89 -13.93 26.99
C ARG A 169 -7.21 -13.67 26.26
N SER A 170 -8.04 -12.83 26.88
CA SER A 170 -9.30 -12.32 26.37
C SER A 170 -9.07 -11.48 25.10
N VAL A 171 -9.33 -12.09 23.94
CA VAL A 171 -9.81 -11.40 22.74
C VAL A 171 -11.06 -12.17 22.34
N GLY A 172 -12.18 -11.46 22.21
CA GLY A 172 -13.54 -11.99 22.18
C GLY A 172 -13.72 -13.26 21.35
N ARG A 173 -13.76 -14.41 22.00
CA ARG A 173 -14.25 -15.67 21.43
C ARG A 173 -15.76 -15.66 21.51
N ARG A 174 -16.46 -15.43 20.40
CA ARG A 174 -17.76 -16.09 20.18
C ARG A 174 -17.48 -17.42 19.51
N SER A 175 -17.81 -18.47 20.24
CA SER A 175 -17.82 -19.84 19.74
C SER A 175 -18.88 -19.94 18.64
N LEU A 176 -18.49 -20.32 17.42
CA LEU A 176 -19.37 -20.67 16.29
C LEU A 176 -20.23 -21.94 16.54
N LYS A 177 -20.41 -22.36 17.80
CA LYS A 177 -21.17 -23.57 18.18
C LYS A 177 -22.49 -23.31 18.93
N GLU A 178 -22.92 -22.07 19.14
CA GLU A 178 -24.25 -21.82 19.74
C GLU A 178 -25.04 -20.81 18.92
N PRO A 179 -26.02 -21.31 18.16
CA PRO A 179 -27.39 -20.96 18.52
C PRO A 179 -28.29 -22.20 18.55
N ILE A 180 -29.31 -22.15 19.43
CA ILE A 180 -30.36 -23.17 19.68
C ILE A 180 -30.00 -24.18 20.77
N GLU A 181 -30.06 -23.73 22.03
CA GLU A 181 -30.58 -24.47 23.20
C GLU A 181 -30.15 -23.73 24.48
N ARG A 182 -30.87 -22.66 24.82
CA ARG A 182 -30.86 -22.14 26.19
C ARG A 182 -32.15 -22.58 26.87
N HIS A 183 -32.16 -23.80 27.38
CA HIS A 183 -32.93 -24.17 28.55
C HIS A 183 -32.24 -25.32 29.29
N LEU A 184 -32.01 -25.11 30.59
CA LEU A 184 -31.69 -26.09 31.62
C LEU A 184 -30.26 -26.64 31.61
N SER A 185 -29.42 -26.18 32.56
CA SER A 185 -29.15 -26.92 33.81
C SER A 185 -27.90 -26.38 34.52
N GLU A 186 -28.01 -26.32 35.84
CA GLU A 186 -27.05 -25.84 36.84
C GLU A 186 -25.86 -26.81 37.07
N GLU A 187 -24.78 -26.20 37.58
CA GLU A 187 -23.78 -26.67 38.55
C GLU A 187 -23.33 -28.13 38.53
N ILE A 188 -22.00 -28.36 38.41
CA ILE A 188 -21.19 -29.17 39.36
C ILE A 188 -19.73 -28.66 39.33
N ASP A 189 -19.23 -28.30 40.52
CA ASP A 189 -17.82 -28.09 40.89
C ASP A 189 -17.01 -29.40 40.89
N ASP A 190 -15.70 -29.30 40.69
CA ASP A 190 -14.68 -29.69 41.69
C ASP A 190 -13.41 -30.35 41.11
N ASP A 191 -12.33 -29.98 41.80
CA ASP A 191 -10.93 -30.33 41.78
C ASP A 191 -10.49 -31.69 41.21
N THR A 192 -9.35 -31.70 40.51
CA THR A 192 -8.12 -32.28 41.09
C THR A 192 -6.85 -31.96 40.28
N ARG A 193 -5.88 -31.42 41.01
CA ARG A 193 -4.48 -31.21 40.65
C ARG A 193 -3.65 -32.41 41.12
N SER A 194 -2.46 -32.59 40.53
CA SER A 194 -1.34 -33.52 40.84
C SER A 194 -1.24 -34.65 39.79
N GLN A 195 -0.08 -35.06 39.27
CA GLN A 195 1.26 -35.11 39.85
C GLN A 195 2.30 -35.38 38.74
N GLU A 196 3.51 -34.85 38.91
CA GLU A 196 4.71 -35.18 38.13
C GLU A 196 5.10 -36.66 38.29
N HIS A 197 5.64 -37.28 37.22
CA HIS A 197 6.63 -38.35 37.38
C HIS A 197 7.65 -38.33 36.25
N VAL A 198 8.91 -38.48 36.67
CA VAL A 198 10.18 -38.36 35.94
C VAL A 198 10.71 -39.76 35.58
N LEU A 199 11.55 -39.83 34.53
CA LEU A 199 12.41 -40.94 34.02
C LEU A 199 11.76 -41.80 32.92
N SER A 200 12.41 -42.12 31.80
CA SER A 200 13.82 -42.44 31.58
C SER A 200 14.24 -42.32 30.11
N ALA A 201 15.53 -42.06 29.90
CA ALA A 201 16.18 -42.10 28.60
C ALA A 201 16.34 -43.53 28.05
N ASP A 202 16.47 -43.56 26.72
CA ASP A 202 17.28 -44.49 25.91
C ASP A 202 16.59 -45.75 25.33
N LYS A 203 16.24 -45.67 24.02
CA LYS A 203 16.44 -46.70 22.98
C LYS A 203 15.81 -46.29 21.64
N SER A 204 16.51 -46.63 20.56
CA SER A 204 16.03 -46.85 19.19
C SER A 204 15.95 -45.65 18.22
N GLU A 205 17.01 -45.45 17.44
CA GLU A 205 17.02 -44.70 16.17
C GLU A 205 16.40 -45.45 14.98
N LYS A 206 15.57 -46.49 15.21
CA LYS A 206 14.79 -47.16 14.14
C LYS A 206 13.30 -46.85 14.14
N THR A 207 12.80 -46.15 15.15
CA THR A 207 11.38 -45.81 15.30
C THR A 207 11.00 -44.49 14.66
N THR A 208 11.94 -43.60 14.34
CA THR A 208 11.66 -42.23 13.85
C THR A 208 10.94 -42.19 12.51
N ASN A 209 11.26 -43.06 11.54
CA ASN A 209 10.60 -42.99 10.23
C ASN A 209 9.16 -43.56 10.22
N GLU A 210 8.84 -44.56 11.05
CA GLU A 210 7.46 -45.07 11.17
C GLU A 210 6.60 -44.20 12.07
N THR A 211 7.15 -43.68 13.18
CA THR A 211 6.44 -42.74 14.05
C THR A 211 6.15 -41.42 13.34
N VAL A 212 7.11 -40.85 12.62
CA VAL A 212 6.89 -39.63 11.80
C VAL A 212 5.87 -39.87 10.68
N LYS A 213 5.84 -41.07 10.07
CA LYS A 213 4.82 -41.41 9.05
C LYS A 213 3.41 -41.50 9.63
N ILE A 214 3.25 -42.17 10.77
CA ILE A 214 1.96 -42.27 11.49
C ILE A 214 1.50 -40.87 11.94
N GLU A 215 2.44 -40.04 12.41
CA GLU A 215 2.18 -38.64 12.75
C GLU A 215 1.71 -37.83 11.53
N CYS A 216 2.39 -37.92 10.37
CA CYS A 216 1.99 -37.21 9.15
C CYS A 216 0.60 -37.60 8.64
N ILE A 217 0.27 -38.90 8.60
CA ILE A 217 -1.06 -39.36 8.20
C ILE A 217 -2.10 -38.84 9.19
N SER A 218 -1.85 -38.96 10.50
CA SER A 218 -2.79 -38.46 11.52
C SER A 218 -2.99 -36.93 11.45
N ILE A 219 -1.95 -36.17 11.10
CA ILE A 219 -2.03 -34.71 10.89
C ILE A 219 -2.89 -34.39 9.66
N LEU A 220 -2.70 -35.12 8.56
CA LEU A 220 -3.48 -34.92 7.33
C LEU A 220 -4.94 -35.35 7.52
N GLU A 221 -5.20 -36.47 8.19
CA GLU A 221 -6.55 -36.91 8.56
C GLU A 221 -7.24 -35.89 9.47
N GLN A 222 -6.53 -35.36 10.46
CA GLN A 222 -7.04 -34.31 11.34
C GLN A 222 -7.30 -33.01 10.56
N ALA A 223 -6.44 -32.65 9.61
CA ALA A 223 -6.63 -31.50 8.74
C ALA A 223 -7.85 -31.68 7.81
N VAL A 224 -8.03 -32.87 7.23
CA VAL A 224 -9.23 -33.18 6.41
C VAL A 224 -10.49 -33.14 7.26
N LYS A 225 -10.48 -33.69 8.48
CA LYS A 225 -11.61 -33.57 9.40
C LYS A 225 -11.92 -32.12 9.75
N THR A 226 -10.89 -31.31 9.99
CA THR A 226 -11.03 -29.88 10.25
C THR A 226 -11.58 -29.13 9.02
N LEU A 227 -11.21 -29.57 7.80
CA LEU A 227 -11.75 -29.03 6.56
C LEU A 227 -13.24 -29.36 6.42
N GLN A 228 -13.65 -30.59 6.73
CA GLN A 228 -15.06 -30.98 6.76
C GLN A 228 -15.88 -30.15 7.76
N ASP A 229 -15.33 -29.85 8.94
CA ASP A 229 -15.96 -28.95 9.91
C ASP A 229 -16.11 -27.53 9.34
N PHE A 230 -15.08 -27.02 8.67
CA PHE A 230 -15.11 -25.71 7.99
C PHE A 230 -16.15 -25.68 6.86
N GLU A 231 -16.22 -26.74 6.05
CA GLU A 231 -17.23 -26.91 5.00
C GLU A 231 -18.64 -26.93 5.55
N GLN A 232 -18.86 -27.54 6.72
CA GLN A 232 -20.18 -27.54 7.38
C GLN A 232 -20.58 -26.13 7.84
N ILE A 233 -19.65 -25.35 8.38
CA ILE A 233 -19.92 -23.95 8.76
C ILE A 233 -20.25 -23.12 7.53
N LEU A 234 -19.47 -23.26 6.46
CA LEU A 234 -19.73 -22.61 5.17
C LEU A 234 -21.11 -22.96 4.62
N LYS A 235 -21.46 -24.26 4.62
CA LYS A 235 -22.79 -24.74 4.20
C LYS A 235 -23.89 -24.15 5.06
N LEU A 236 -23.73 -24.14 6.38
CA LEU A 236 -24.73 -23.58 7.28
C LEU A 236 -25.00 -22.11 6.98
N ILE A 237 -23.94 -21.32 6.76
CA ILE A 237 -24.05 -19.90 6.36
C ILE A 237 -24.73 -19.77 4.99
N CYS A 238 -24.35 -20.60 4.02
CA CYS A 238 -25.00 -20.65 2.71
C CYS A 238 -26.47 -21.07 2.79
N ASP A 239 -26.84 -21.99 3.66
CA ASP A 239 -28.20 -22.52 3.80
C ASP A 239 -29.12 -21.53 4.54
N SER A 240 -28.59 -20.77 5.50
CA SER A 240 -29.24 -19.57 6.04
C SER A 240 -29.40 -18.46 5.01
N GLY A 241 -28.77 -18.62 3.84
CA GLY A 241 -28.96 -17.82 2.66
C GLY A 241 -28.57 -16.37 2.87
N ARG A 242 -29.54 -15.50 2.62
CA ARG A 242 -29.35 -14.04 2.59
C ARG A 242 -29.56 -13.35 3.93
N GLN A 243 -30.02 -14.10 4.93
CA GLN A 243 -30.42 -13.61 6.26
C GLN A 243 -29.29 -13.70 7.29
N VAL A 244 -28.04 -13.85 6.84
CA VAL A 244 -26.87 -13.94 7.70
C VAL A 244 -26.33 -12.54 7.99
N PRO A 245 -26.06 -12.18 9.25
CA PRO A 245 -25.34 -10.96 9.61
C PRO A 245 -23.95 -10.88 8.96
N ILE A 246 -23.47 -9.67 8.71
CA ILE A 246 -22.12 -9.46 8.16
C ILE A 246 -21.03 -10.07 9.07
N ASP A 247 -21.16 -9.99 10.40
CA ASP A 247 -20.22 -10.55 11.37
C ASP A 247 -19.94 -12.05 11.11
N ASP A 248 -20.99 -12.84 10.89
CA ASP A 248 -20.87 -14.28 10.65
C ASP A 248 -20.19 -14.57 9.30
N ILE A 249 -20.41 -13.73 8.30
CA ILE A 249 -19.72 -13.82 7.00
C ILE A 249 -18.24 -13.44 7.16
N LEU A 250 -17.92 -12.38 7.89
CA LEU A 250 -16.55 -11.92 8.13
C LEU A 250 -15.75 -12.88 9.02
N CYS A 251 -16.41 -13.62 9.92
CA CYS A 251 -15.77 -14.68 10.69
C CYS A 251 -15.13 -15.76 9.81
N LEU A 252 -15.62 -15.95 8.57
CA LEU A 252 -15.00 -16.84 7.59
C LEU A 252 -13.73 -16.24 6.98
N PHE A 253 -13.61 -14.92 6.95
CA PHE A 253 -12.51 -14.17 6.32
C PHE A 253 -11.81 -13.27 7.34
N PRO A 254 -11.01 -13.85 8.25
CA PRO A 254 -10.32 -13.11 9.31
C PRO A 254 -9.32 -12.07 8.78
N ASP A 255 -8.87 -12.23 7.53
CA ASP A 255 -8.07 -11.25 6.81
C ASP A 255 -8.90 -10.71 5.63
N ILE A 256 -9.50 -9.54 5.82
CA ILE A 256 -10.40 -8.93 4.84
C ILE A 256 -9.69 -8.54 3.54
N ASP A 257 -8.38 -8.26 3.59
CA ASP A 257 -7.61 -7.87 2.41
C ASP A 257 -7.45 -9.03 1.43
N HIS A 258 -7.45 -10.26 1.96
CA HIS A 258 -7.34 -11.51 1.21
C HIS A 258 -8.70 -12.20 0.95
N ALA A 259 -9.79 -11.70 1.53
CA ALA A 259 -11.11 -12.31 1.46
C ALA A 259 -11.58 -12.62 0.04
N GLU A 260 -11.39 -11.71 -0.93
CA GLU A 260 -11.80 -11.95 -2.32
C GLU A 260 -11.03 -13.11 -2.98
N ASN A 261 -9.77 -13.31 -2.63
CA ASN A 261 -8.98 -14.43 -3.13
C ASN A 261 -9.39 -15.73 -2.44
N ASP A 262 -9.67 -15.68 -1.14
CA ASP A 262 -10.19 -16.83 -0.41
C ASP A 262 -11.55 -17.27 -0.96
N ILE A 263 -12.47 -16.33 -1.23
CA ILE A 263 -13.75 -16.63 -1.89
C ILE A 263 -13.53 -17.37 -3.21
N LYS A 264 -12.55 -16.93 -4.04
CA LYS A 264 -12.24 -17.61 -5.32
C LYS A 264 -11.75 -19.05 -5.12
N LEU A 265 -10.91 -19.29 -4.12
CA LEU A 265 -10.41 -20.63 -3.78
C LEU A 265 -11.53 -21.52 -3.21
N LEU A 266 -12.50 -20.92 -2.52
CA LEU A 266 -13.64 -21.60 -1.91
C LEU A 266 -14.85 -21.76 -2.83
N ILE A 267 -14.80 -21.28 -4.09
CA ILE A 267 -15.88 -21.45 -5.09
C ILE A 267 -16.42 -22.88 -5.15
N PRO A 268 -15.59 -23.96 -5.16
CA PRO A 268 -16.10 -25.34 -5.22
C PRO A 268 -17.00 -25.73 -4.03
N LEU A 269 -16.90 -25.00 -2.91
CA LEU A 269 -17.62 -25.26 -1.66
C LEU A 269 -18.83 -24.34 -1.46
N LEU A 270 -18.95 -23.27 -2.26
CA LEU A 270 -19.97 -22.23 -2.12
C LEU A 270 -21.11 -22.43 -3.11
N ASN A 271 -22.35 -22.12 -2.68
CA ASN A 271 -23.48 -22.06 -3.61
C ASN A 271 -23.32 -20.86 -4.57
N GLN A 272 -23.46 -21.10 -5.87
CA GLN A 272 -23.31 -20.07 -6.91
C GLN A 272 -24.25 -18.88 -6.71
N ASP A 273 -25.43 -19.10 -6.13
CA ASP A 273 -26.42 -18.04 -5.91
C ASP A 273 -26.01 -17.02 -4.83
N ILE A 274 -25.07 -17.39 -3.97
CA ILE A 274 -24.65 -16.60 -2.79
C ILE A 274 -23.26 -15.98 -3.00
N LEU A 275 -22.49 -16.47 -3.97
CA LEU A 275 -21.18 -15.91 -4.34
C LEU A 275 -21.19 -14.38 -4.52
N PRO A 276 -22.15 -13.76 -5.27
CA PRO A 276 -22.17 -12.31 -5.42
C PRO A 276 -22.31 -11.56 -4.09
N LEU A 277 -23.10 -12.12 -3.16
CA LEU A 277 -23.29 -11.54 -1.83
C LEU A 277 -21.99 -11.54 -1.03
N PHE A 278 -21.25 -12.65 -1.04
CA PHE A 278 -19.96 -12.75 -0.35
C PHE A 278 -18.94 -11.77 -0.92
N PHE A 279 -18.82 -11.69 -2.26
CA PHE A 279 -17.94 -10.72 -2.90
C PHE A 279 -18.31 -9.29 -2.53
N SER A 280 -19.59 -8.91 -2.64
CA SER A 280 -20.01 -7.55 -2.31
C SER A 280 -19.81 -7.21 -0.83
N VAL A 281 -20.07 -8.13 0.10
CA VAL A 281 -19.82 -7.92 1.54
C VAL A 281 -18.33 -7.75 1.79
N ALA A 282 -17.48 -8.63 1.24
CA ALA A 282 -16.03 -8.54 1.39
C ALA A 282 -15.47 -7.24 0.80
N SER A 283 -15.85 -6.88 -0.43
CA SER A 283 -15.41 -5.65 -1.08
C SER A 283 -15.91 -4.41 -0.35
N PHE A 284 -17.16 -4.40 0.12
CA PHE A 284 -17.69 -3.30 0.94
C PHE A 284 -16.90 -3.17 2.25
N TRP A 285 -16.69 -4.27 2.98
CA TRP A 285 -16.05 -4.23 4.28
C TRP A 285 -14.58 -3.82 4.20
N LYS A 286 -13.90 -4.21 3.13
CA LYS A 286 -12.53 -3.78 2.84
C LYS A 286 -12.39 -2.26 2.73
N ASP A 287 -13.35 -1.57 2.12
CA ASP A 287 -13.30 -0.11 1.89
C ASP A 287 -14.34 0.67 2.73
N HIS A 288 -14.95 0.04 3.75
CA HIS A 288 -16.14 0.59 4.43
C HIS A 288 -15.88 1.95 5.09
N ILE A 289 -14.68 2.16 5.64
CA ILE A 289 -14.27 3.42 6.26
C ILE A 289 -14.27 4.53 5.21
N ARG A 290 -13.66 4.28 4.05
CA ARG A 290 -13.59 5.24 2.96
C ARG A 290 -14.97 5.51 2.37
N ILE A 291 -15.78 4.48 2.14
CA ILE A 291 -17.17 4.62 1.67
C ILE A 291 -17.97 5.51 2.64
N ARG A 292 -17.83 5.27 3.96
CA ARG A 292 -18.47 6.11 4.98
C ARG A 292 -18.01 7.56 4.92
N TYR A 293 -16.72 7.81 4.71
CA TYR A 293 -16.20 9.16 4.49
C TYR A 293 -16.74 9.79 3.20
N ILE A 294 -16.80 9.05 2.09
CA ILE A 294 -17.39 9.54 0.83
C ILE A 294 -18.84 9.95 1.04
N CYS A 295 -19.67 9.09 1.64
CA CYS A 295 -21.08 9.40 1.91
C CYS A 295 -21.21 10.62 2.83
N THR A 296 -20.38 10.71 3.88
CA THR A 296 -20.36 11.86 4.79
C THR A 296 -19.95 13.14 4.05
N GLY A 297 -18.94 13.07 3.19
CA GLY A 297 -18.48 14.22 2.41
C GLY A 297 -19.52 14.72 1.40
N ILE A 298 -20.24 13.81 0.74
CA ILE A 298 -21.35 14.17 -0.16
C ILE A 298 -22.47 14.86 0.63
N MET A 299 -22.84 14.33 1.81
CA MET A 299 -23.85 14.96 2.67
C MET A 299 -23.41 16.35 3.13
N ASN A 300 -22.18 16.48 3.59
CA ASN A 300 -21.58 17.76 4.00
C ASN A 300 -21.61 18.78 2.87
N LEU A 301 -21.25 18.37 1.66
CA LEU A 301 -21.30 19.20 0.46
C LEU A 301 -22.74 19.65 0.15
N THR A 302 -23.73 18.75 0.22
CA THR A 302 -25.15 19.10 -0.02
C THR A 302 -25.70 20.10 0.99
N GLY A 303 -25.11 20.20 2.19
CA GLY A 303 -25.44 21.25 3.15
C GLY A 303 -24.96 22.64 2.72
N LYS A 304 -23.95 22.71 1.86
CA LYS A 304 -23.34 23.95 1.35
C LYS A 304 -23.86 24.35 -0.03
N ILE A 305 -24.14 23.37 -0.90
CA ILE A 305 -24.66 23.60 -2.26
C ILE A 305 -26.07 23.03 -2.41
N SER A 306 -26.94 23.76 -3.11
CA SER A 306 -28.27 23.25 -3.49
C SER A 306 -28.14 22.08 -4.46
N ALA A 307 -28.25 20.86 -3.93
CA ALA A 307 -28.04 19.61 -4.65
C ALA A 307 -29.20 18.65 -4.42
N ASN A 308 -29.64 17.96 -5.47
CA ASN A 308 -30.67 16.93 -5.39
C ASN A 308 -30.01 15.56 -5.23
N ILE A 309 -29.78 15.15 -3.97
CA ILE A 309 -29.16 13.87 -3.59
C ILE A 309 -30.03 13.20 -2.53
N ASP A 310 -30.22 11.89 -2.65
CA ASP A 310 -30.95 11.09 -1.66
C ASP A 310 -30.13 10.92 -0.37
N LEU A 311 -30.35 11.82 0.60
CA LEU A 311 -29.69 11.78 1.91
C LEU A 311 -30.08 10.56 2.73
N ASN A 312 -31.28 10.00 2.53
CA ASN A 312 -31.71 8.80 3.25
C ASN A 312 -30.91 7.59 2.79
N PHE A 313 -30.65 7.48 1.48
CA PHE A 313 -29.78 6.44 0.93
C PHE A 313 -28.33 6.56 1.42
N LEU A 314 -27.77 7.77 1.47
CA LEU A 314 -26.42 7.97 2.03
C LEU A 314 -26.34 7.59 3.52
N ASN A 315 -27.39 7.88 4.29
CA ASN A 315 -27.49 7.44 5.68
C ASN A 315 -27.60 5.91 5.80
N SER A 316 -28.34 5.25 4.91
CA SER A 316 -28.48 3.78 4.96
C SER A 316 -27.16 3.08 4.68
N ILE A 317 -26.32 3.60 3.77
CA ILE A 317 -24.95 3.08 3.55
C ILE A 317 -24.09 3.27 4.81
N ARG A 318 -24.13 4.47 5.42
CA ARG A 318 -23.33 4.79 6.61
C ARG A 318 -23.73 3.98 7.84
N SER A 319 -24.97 3.51 7.92
CA SER A 319 -25.49 2.71 9.03
C SER A 319 -25.16 1.22 8.92
N ILE A 320 -24.58 0.76 7.80
CA ILE A 320 -24.16 -0.63 7.68
C ILE A 320 -23.08 -0.92 8.72
N ASP A 321 -23.35 -1.92 9.55
CA ASP A 321 -22.50 -2.41 10.63
C ASP A 321 -22.44 -3.94 10.62
N GLU A 322 -21.67 -4.53 11.54
CA GLU A 322 -21.46 -5.99 11.62
C GLU A 322 -22.76 -6.77 11.84
N LYS A 323 -23.79 -6.14 12.41
CA LYS A 323 -25.09 -6.74 12.70
C LYS A 323 -26.06 -6.63 11.52
N THR A 324 -25.72 -5.82 10.52
CA THR A 324 -26.52 -5.66 9.31
C THR A 324 -26.55 -6.98 8.54
N LEU A 325 -27.70 -7.32 7.97
CA LEU A 325 -27.83 -8.53 7.15
C LEU A 325 -27.03 -8.40 5.85
N GLY A 326 -26.38 -9.47 5.43
CA GLY A 326 -25.56 -9.52 4.21
C GLY A 326 -26.33 -9.10 2.96
N GLU A 327 -27.63 -9.42 2.85
CA GLU A 327 -28.46 -8.98 1.73
C GLU A 327 -28.75 -7.47 1.71
N ILE A 328 -28.91 -6.87 2.89
CA ILE A 328 -29.06 -5.41 3.00
C ILE A 328 -27.76 -4.75 2.57
N CYS A 329 -26.61 -5.27 3.02
CA CYS A 329 -25.30 -4.80 2.57
C CYS A 329 -25.12 -4.95 1.06
N PHE A 330 -25.38 -6.15 0.51
CA PHE A 330 -25.28 -6.42 -0.92
C PHE A 330 -26.12 -5.45 -1.76
N SER A 331 -27.41 -5.35 -1.46
CA SER A 331 -28.33 -4.51 -2.23
C SER A 331 -28.03 -3.01 -2.10
N THR A 332 -27.58 -2.57 -0.93
CA THR A 332 -27.22 -1.17 -0.68
C THR A 332 -25.89 -0.81 -1.32
N TYR A 333 -24.91 -1.71 -1.26
CA TYR A 333 -23.59 -1.52 -1.87
C TYR A 333 -23.66 -1.54 -3.39
N GLU A 334 -24.39 -2.48 -4.01
CA GLU A 334 -24.55 -2.48 -5.47
C GLU A 334 -25.21 -1.18 -5.98
N LYS A 335 -26.22 -0.67 -5.27
CA LYS A 335 -26.80 0.65 -5.56
C LYS A 335 -25.77 1.78 -5.41
N TYR A 336 -24.93 1.73 -4.36
CA TYR A 336 -23.86 2.71 -4.17
C TYR A 336 -22.89 2.71 -5.35
N ARG A 337 -22.49 1.51 -5.80
CA ARG A 337 -21.58 1.35 -6.93
C ARG A 337 -22.16 1.93 -8.22
N GLU A 338 -23.44 1.69 -8.48
CA GLU A 338 -24.13 2.21 -9.67
C GLU A 338 -24.34 3.72 -9.64
N GLN A 339 -24.69 4.28 -8.48
CA GLN A 339 -25.00 5.70 -8.36
C GLN A 339 -23.75 6.58 -8.22
N PHE A 340 -22.70 6.08 -7.55
CA PHE A 340 -21.53 6.87 -7.19
C PHE A 340 -20.24 6.33 -7.82
N GLU A 341 -19.84 5.11 -7.51
CA GLU A 341 -18.52 4.57 -7.89
C GLU A 341 -18.31 4.53 -9.41
N LYS A 342 -19.30 4.03 -10.16
CA LYS A 342 -19.22 3.94 -11.63
C LYS A 342 -19.33 5.29 -12.34
N LYS A 343 -19.88 6.31 -11.67
CA LYS A 343 -20.12 7.64 -12.26
C LYS A 343 -19.04 8.67 -11.91
N CYS A 344 -18.19 8.39 -10.92
CA CYS A 344 -17.15 9.32 -10.47
C CYS A 344 -15.77 8.79 -10.83
N SER A 345 -14.87 9.69 -11.22
CA SER A 345 -13.44 9.32 -11.25
C SER A 345 -12.91 9.05 -9.83
N ALA A 346 -11.83 8.26 -9.75
CA ALA A 346 -11.15 7.95 -8.50
C ALA A 346 -10.69 9.22 -7.75
N ASN A 347 -10.31 10.27 -8.47
CA ASN A 347 -9.93 11.56 -7.89
C ASN A 347 -11.12 12.26 -7.23
N THR A 348 -12.28 12.27 -7.88
CA THR A 348 -13.51 12.85 -7.31
C THR A 348 -13.99 12.09 -6.07
N LEU A 349 -13.93 10.75 -6.10
CA LEU A 349 -14.23 9.94 -4.90
C LEU A 349 -13.24 10.22 -3.76
N THR A 350 -11.96 10.44 -4.09
CA THR A 350 -10.95 10.81 -3.10
C THR A 350 -11.23 12.20 -2.50
N LEU A 351 -11.64 13.17 -3.32
CA LEU A 351 -12.08 14.48 -2.84
C LEU A 351 -13.28 14.37 -1.89
N PHE A 352 -14.31 13.59 -2.23
CA PHE A 352 -15.45 13.37 -1.34
C PHE A 352 -15.05 12.66 -0.04
N SER A 353 -14.13 11.71 -0.11
CA SER A 353 -13.56 11.10 1.09
C SER A 353 -12.88 12.14 1.99
N TYR A 354 -12.11 13.07 1.43
CA TYR A 354 -11.49 14.17 2.19
C TYR A 354 -12.54 15.12 2.79
N TYR A 355 -13.59 15.46 2.05
CA TYR A 355 -14.72 16.25 2.57
C TYR A 355 -15.38 15.63 3.80
N GLY A 356 -15.42 14.29 3.85
CA GLY A 356 -15.96 13.56 4.99
C GLY A 356 -14.97 13.38 6.14
N SER A 357 -13.71 13.07 5.86
CA SER A 357 -12.69 12.79 6.89
C SER A 357 -12.08 14.06 7.51
N SER A 358 -12.06 15.16 6.76
CA SER A 358 -11.40 16.42 7.11
C SER A 358 -12.37 17.60 7.11
N TRP A 359 -13.58 17.43 7.65
CA TRP A 359 -14.63 18.46 7.65
C TRP A 359 -14.14 19.82 8.18
N ASP A 360 -13.35 19.85 9.26
CA ASP A 360 -12.83 21.08 9.87
C ASP A 360 -11.93 21.91 8.93
N LEU A 361 -11.28 21.25 7.96
CA LEU A 361 -10.50 21.93 6.91
C LEU A 361 -11.44 22.62 5.93
N PHE A 362 -12.45 21.91 5.43
CA PHE A 362 -13.40 22.46 4.46
C PHE A 362 -14.27 23.54 5.06
N ASP A 363 -14.74 23.39 6.28
CA ASP A 363 -15.51 24.42 6.97
C ASP A 363 -14.67 25.70 7.18
N PHE A 364 -13.38 25.54 7.51
CA PHE A 364 -12.46 26.66 7.59
C PHE A 364 -12.23 27.30 6.21
N LEU A 365 -11.92 26.52 5.17
CA LEU A 365 -11.75 27.03 3.80
C LEU A 365 -12.99 27.80 3.31
N ASP A 366 -14.19 27.35 3.65
CA ASP A 366 -15.45 28.01 3.31
C ASP A 366 -15.64 29.34 4.06
N SER A 367 -15.10 29.44 5.28
CA SER A 367 -15.18 30.67 6.08
C SER A 367 -14.26 31.79 5.57
N LEU A 368 -13.22 31.44 4.82
CA LEU A 368 -12.21 32.38 4.35
C LEU A 368 -12.64 33.14 3.08
N THR A 369 -12.35 34.43 3.08
CA THR A 369 -12.45 35.30 1.91
C THR A 369 -11.15 35.23 1.08
N ALA A 370 -11.19 35.77 -0.14
CA ALA A 370 -9.99 35.89 -0.97
C ALA A 370 -8.89 36.72 -0.30
N ASP A 371 -9.27 37.74 0.49
CA ASP A 371 -8.35 38.61 1.21
C ASP A 371 -7.63 37.86 2.32
N ASP A 372 -8.34 36.97 3.02
CA ASP A 372 -7.75 36.17 4.10
C ASP A 372 -6.68 35.23 3.55
N VAL A 373 -6.94 34.61 2.40
CA VAL A 373 -5.96 33.75 1.71
C VAL A 373 -4.76 34.56 1.23
N TYR A 374 -4.97 35.75 0.67
CA TYR A 374 -3.88 36.61 0.23
C TYR A 374 -3.01 37.06 1.42
N ASN A 375 -3.63 37.48 2.52
CA ASN A 375 -2.92 37.85 3.75
C ASN A 375 -2.10 36.67 4.30
N LEU A 376 -2.63 35.45 4.25
CA LEU A 376 -1.90 34.24 4.62
C LEU A 376 -0.66 34.03 3.74
N GLN A 377 -0.79 34.23 2.42
CA GLN A 377 0.33 34.09 1.49
C GLN A 377 1.40 35.17 1.67
N GLU A 378 1.01 36.42 1.92
CA GLU A 378 1.94 37.51 2.19
C GLU A 378 2.68 37.33 3.51
N ALA A 379 2.00 36.88 4.57
CA ALA A 379 2.61 36.67 5.87
C ALA A 379 3.77 35.67 5.86
N VAL A 380 3.79 34.76 4.88
CA VAL A 380 4.87 33.80 4.69
C VAL A 380 6.19 34.48 4.29
N ASN A 381 6.13 35.64 3.61
CA ASN A 381 7.33 36.39 3.24
C ASN A 381 8.06 36.98 4.46
N ASP A 382 7.33 37.23 5.54
CA ASP A 382 7.81 37.93 6.75
C ASP A 382 8.17 36.97 7.89
N TRP A 383 7.98 35.66 7.73
CA TRP A 383 8.11 34.68 8.81
C TRP A 383 9.30 33.73 8.64
N ASP A 384 9.95 33.44 9.76
CA ASP A 384 11.03 32.47 9.84
C ASP A 384 10.46 31.06 9.57
N GLU A 385 11.03 30.29 8.63
CA GLU A 385 10.55 28.98 8.13
C GLU A 385 10.46 27.86 9.19
N THR A 386 10.68 28.17 10.46
CA THR A 386 10.77 27.22 11.57
C THR A 386 9.42 26.68 12.08
N LEU A 387 8.30 27.34 11.77
CA LEU A 387 6.96 26.98 12.27
C LEU A 387 6.05 26.31 11.24
N LEU A 388 6.14 26.70 9.97
CA LEU A 388 5.32 26.18 8.88
C LEU A 388 6.07 26.38 7.56
N ASN A 389 6.09 25.34 6.73
CA ASN A 389 6.69 25.44 5.40
C ASN A 389 5.85 26.38 4.52
N THR A 390 6.50 27.35 3.90
CA THR A 390 5.96 28.24 2.83
C THR A 390 5.06 27.49 1.86
N LYS A 391 5.52 26.32 1.39
CA LYS A 391 4.79 25.46 0.45
C LYS A 391 3.40 25.07 0.98
N THR A 392 3.25 24.82 2.27
CA THR A 392 1.99 24.39 2.87
C THR A 392 0.91 25.47 2.80
N ILE A 393 1.28 26.75 2.92
CA ILE A 393 0.34 27.86 2.73
C ILE A 393 -0.08 27.99 1.27
N PHE A 394 0.85 27.79 0.32
CA PHE A 394 0.51 27.77 -1.10
C PHE A 394 -0.33 26.55 -1.49
N ASP A 395 -0.07 25.38 -0.91
CA ASP A 395 -0.91 24.19 -1.06
C ASP A 395 -2.34 24.49 -0.57
N PHE A 396 -2.48 25.10 0.60
CA PHE A 396 -3.76 25.53 1.17
C PHE A 396 -4.50 26.52 0.27
N ALA A 397 -3.80 27.54 -0.24
CA ALA A 397 -4.36 28.49 -1.19
C ALA A 397 -4.81 27.81 -2.50
N THR A 398 -4.07 26.82 -2.99
CA THR A 398 -4.46 26.01 -4.16
C THR A 398 -5.75 25.25 -3.90
N VAL A 399 -5.91 24.62 -2.73
CA VAL A 399 -7.16 23.94 -2.35
C VAL A 399 -8.33 24.92 -2.31
N LYS A 400 -8.16 26.09 -1.68
CA LYS A 400 -9.19 27.13 -1.61
C LYS A 400 -9.60 27.61 -3.00
N ASN A 401 -8.63 27.93 -3.85
CA ASN A 401 -8.86 28.36 -5.22
C ASN A 401 -9.59 27.31 -6.06
N PHE A 402 -9.27 26.03 -5.86
CA PHE A 402 -9.99 24.93 -6.50
C PHE A 402 -11.47 24.92 -6.09
N LEU A 403 -11.75 25.05 -4.79
CA LEU A 403 -13.12 25.04 -4.26
C LEU A 403 -13.92 26.24 -4.78
N ASP A 404 -13.37 27.44 -4.69
CA ASP A 404 -14.05 28.66 -5.13
C ASP A 404 -14.40 28.60 -6.63
N ARG A 405 -13.47 28.10 -7.46
CA ARG A 405 -13.72 27.90 -8.90
C ARG A 405 -14.76 26.81 -9.17
N SER A 406 -14.72 25.72 -8.40
CA SER A 406 -15.71 24.65 -8.51
C SER A 406 -17.11 25.18 -8.18
N TYR A 407 -17.25 25.92 -7.08
CA TYR A 407 -18.52 26.53 -6.67
C TYR A 407 -19.00 27.61 -7.64
N ALA A 408 -18.11 28.42 -8.20
CA ALA A 408 -18.46 29.38 -9.24
C ALA A 408 -18.99 28.66 -10.50
N THR A 409 -18.36 27.55 -10.89
CA THR A 409 -18.76 26.73 -12.03
C THR A 409 -20.14 26.09 -11.79
N MET A 410 -20.40 25.59 -10.57
CA MET A 410 -21.71 25.08 -10.18
C MET A 410 -22.80 26.16 -10.25
N LYS A 411 -22.54 27.36 -9.71
CA LYS A 411 -23.48 28.49 -9.78
C LYS A 411 -23.77 28.91 -11.22
N ASN A 412 -22.75 28.94 -12.08
CA ASN A 412 -22.94 29.22 -13.50
C ASN A 412 -23.77 28.14 -14.18
N LYS A 413 -23.54 26.86 -13.84
CA LYS A 413 -24.32 25.74 -14.38
C LYS A 413 -25.78 25.78 -13.95
N GLN A 414 -26.07 26.17 -12.70
CA GLN A 414 -27.44 26.39 -12.21
C GLN A 414 -28.17 27.46 -13.03
N LYS A 415 -27.47 28.58 -13.32
CA LYS A 415 -28.02 29.66 -14.16
C LYS A 415 -28.25 29.20 -15.59
N GLU A 416 -27.30 28.48 -16.19
CA GLU A 416 -27.38 27.95 -17.56
C GLU A 416 -28.58 27.00 -17.72
N LEU A 417 -28.80 26.11 -16.76
CA LEU A 417 -29.89 25.13 -16.78
C LEU A 417 -31.22 25.68 -16.26
N ASN A 418 -31.24 26.90 -15.70
CA ASN A 418 -32.39 27.51 -15.04
C ASN A 418 -33.01 26.60 -13.96
N VAL A 419 -32.16 25.98 -13.12
CA VAL A 419 -32.57 25.09 -12.02
C VAL A 419 -32.11 25.63 -10.67
N THR A 420 -32.89 25.35 -9.62
CA THR A 420 -32.56 25.74 -8.25
C THR A 420 -31.59 24.76 -7.56
N SER A 421 -31.52 23.51 -8.03
CA SER A 421 -30.66 22.47 -7.49
C SER A 421 -29.98 21.67 -8.61
N LEU A 422 -28.70 21.36 -8.45
CA LEU A 422 -27.97 20.51 -9.40
C LEU A 422 -28.16 19.03 -9.08
N SER A 423 -28.17 18.18 -10.11
CA SER A 423 -28.02 16.73 -9.91
C SER A 423 -26.58 16.39 -9.50
N PHE A 424 -26.40 15.22 -8.89
CA PHE A 424 -25.07 14.74 -8.50
C PHE A 424 -24.08 14.69 -9.67
N GLU A 425 -24.51 14.26 -10.85
CA GLU A 425 -23.66 14.19 -12.05
C GLU A 425 -23.14 15.57 -12.48
N HIS A 426 -23.98 16.60 -12.40
CA HIS A 426 -23.55 17.96 -12.72
C HIS A 426 -22.50 18.47 -11.73
N ILE A 427 -22.63 18.13 -10.45
CA ILE A 427 -21.67 18.49 -9.39
C ILE A 427 -20.31 17.81 -9.67
N VAL A 428 -20.33 16.51 -9.95
CA VAL A 428 -19.13 15.74 -10.32
C VAL A 428 -18.43 16.36 -11.52
N VAL A 429 -19.17 16.68 -12.58
CA VAL A 429 -18.61 17.31 -13.79
C VAL A 429 -17.98 18.68 -13.49
N CYS A 430 -18.57 19.48 -12.59
CA CYS A 430 -17.99 20.77 -12.20
C CYS A 430 -16.63 20.61 -11.50
N PHE A 431 -16.51 19.64 -10.59
CA PHE A 431 -15.23 19.34 -9.94
C PHE A 431 -14.21 18.81 -10.95
N GLU A 432 -14.58 17.85 -11.80
CA GLU A 432 -13.67 17.25 -12.76
C GLU A 432 -13.17 18.24 -13.80
N ASN A 433 -14.03 19.14 -14.29
CA ASN A 433 -13.63 20.20 -15.21
C ASN A 433 -12.66 21.19 -14.55
N THR A 434 -12.89 21.52 -13.28
CA THR A 434 -11.98 22.38 -12.52
C THR A 434 -10.64 21.67 -12.28
N TRP A 435 -10.68 20.38 -11.94
CA TRP A 435 -9.49 19.57 -11.65
C TRP A 435 -8.60 19.37 -12.88
N LYS A 436 -9.19 19.10 -14.05
CA LYS A 436 -8.47 18.89 -15.32
C LYS A 436 -7.74 20.14 -15.83
N ASN A 437 -7.95 21.30 -15.19
CA ASN A 437 -7.13 22.47 -15.45
C ASN A 437 -5.70 22.22 -14.92
N ASN A 438 -4.69 22.51 -15.73
CA ASN A 438 -3.26 22.25 -15.44
C ASN A 438 -2.75 22.76 -14.07
N GLN A 439 -3.51 23.64 -13.42
CA GLN A 439 -3.21 24.22 -12.11
C GLN A 439 -3.45 23.27 -10.92
N PHE A 440 -4.19 22.15 -11.09
CA PHE A 440 -4.64 21.31 -9.98
C PHE A 440 -4.18 19.84 -10.04
N ASN A 441 -3.15 19.54 -10.83
CA ASN A 441 -2.65 18.18 -11.01
C ASN A 441 -2.23 17.49 -9.68
N ASP A 442 -1.79 18.27 -8.68
CA ASP A 442 -1.31 17.78 -7.38
C ASP A 442 -2.32 17.95 -6.21
N LEU A 443 -3.59 18.21 -6.49
CA LEU A 443 -4.55 18.65 -5.47
C LEU A 443 -4.73 17.68 -4.28
N SER A 444 -4.65 16.36 -4.50
CA SER A 444 -4.72 15.38 -3.40
C SER A 444 -3.59 15.57 -2.38
N ARG A 445 -2.37 15.88 -2.85
CA ARG A 445 -1.22 16.17 -1.97
C ARG A 445 -1.40 17.52 -1.27
N CYS A 446 -1.96 18.52 -1.95
CA CYS A 446 -2.25 19.80 -1.34
C CYS A 446 -3.30 19.69 -0.23
N LEU A 447 -4.33 18.85 -0.42
CA LEU A 447 -5.34 18.53 0.59
C LEU A 447 -4.71 17.91 1.84
N GLU A 448 -3.84 16.91 1.66
CA GLU A 448 -3.15 16.24 2.76
C GLU A 448 -2.24 17.21 3.54
N SER A 449 -1.40 17.96 2.84
CA SER A 449 -0.52 19.00 3.41
C SER A 449 -1.30 20.04 4.22
N SER A 450 -2.43 20.48 3.68
CA SER A 450 -3.34 21.44 4.31
C SER A 450 -4.03 20.89 5.55
N ALA A 451 -4.51 19.64 5.47
CA ALA A 451 -5.21 18.98 6.58
C ALA A 451 -4.27 18.77 7.78
N LEU A 452 -3.04 18.28 7.53
CA LEU A 452 -2.04 18.05 8.57
C LEU A 452 -1.63 19.33 9.29
N SER A 453 -1.64 20.46 8.59
CA SER A 453 -1.15 21.74 9.12
C SER A 453 -2.26 22.73 9.51
N LEU A 454 -3.53 22.29 9.49
CA LEU A 454 -4.69 23.15 9.69
C LEU A 454 -4.63 23.96 10.98
N ALA A 455 -4.19 23.35 12.09
CA ALA A 455 -4.10 24.03 13.38
C ALA A 455 -3.14 25.23 13.34
N SER A 456 -1.97 25.04 12.71
CA SER A 456 -0.99 26.11 12.53
C SER A 456 -1.52 27.20 11.62
N ILE A 457 -2.18 26.84 10.50
CA ILE A 457 -2.79 27.80 9.57
C ILE A 457 -3.89 28.62 10.27
N LYS A 458 -4.75 27.99 11.08
CA LYS A 458 -5.79 28.68 11.85
C LYS A 458 -5.19 29.68 12.84
N ARG A 459 -4.13 29.30 13.56
CA ARG A 459 -3.43 30.19 14.50
C ARG A 459 -2.85 31.41 13.77
N ILE A 460 -2.14 31.17 12.68
CA ILE A 460 -1.58 32.18 11.79
C ILE A 460 -2.67 33.14 11.30
N HIS A 461 -3.79 32.61 10.82
CA HIS A 461 -4.93 33.41 10.36
C HIS A 461 -5.50 34.29 11.49
N LEU A 462 -5.65 33.76 12.70
CA LEU A 462 -6.11 34.53 13.86
C LEU A 462 -5.14 35.65 14.21
N GLU A 463 -3.84 35.37 14.27
CA GLU A 463 -2.81 36.39 14.55
C GLU A 463 -2.82 37.52 13.51
N LEU A 464 -2.99 37.18 12.23
CA LEU A 464 -3.15 38.17 11.15
C LEU A 464 -4.44 38.95 11.29
N THR A 465 -5.56 38.29 11.59
CA THR A 465 -6.86 38.94 11.78
C THR A 465 -6.80 39.93 12.95
N ASP A 466 -6.15 39.56 14.05
CA ASP A 466 -5.98 40.43 15.22
C ASP A 466 -5.08 41.62 14.92
N LYS A 467 -3.96 41.41 14.20
CA LYS A 467 -3.11 42.50 13.71
C LYS A 467 -3.86 43.44 12.79
N GLU A 468 -4.65 42.91 11.87
CA GLU A 468 -5.46 43.69 10.92
C GLU A 468 -6.57 44.49 11.63
N GLN A 469 -7.27 43.87 12.58
CA GLN A 469 -8.23 44.57 13.42
C GLN A 469 -7.55 45.66 14.26
N SER A 470 -6.35 45.41 14.78
CA SER A 470 -5.55 46.40 15.52
C SER A 470 -5.18 47.59 14.62
N LYS A 471 -4.70 47.35 13.39
CA LYS A 471 -4.41 48.42 12.41
C LYS A 471 -5.68 49.21 12.05
N ARG A 472 -6.81 48.55 11.80
CA ARG A 472 -8.10 49.21 11.52
C ARG A 472 -8.59 50.06 12.68
N ARG A 473 -8.48 49.56 13.92
CA ARG A 473 -8.80 50.34 15.14
C ARG A 473 -7.89 51.56 15.26
N ARG A 474 -6.59 51.40 14.99
CA ARG A 474 -5.61 52.49 15.02
C ARG A 474 -5.91 53.57 13.98
N ILE A 475 -6.30 53.20 12.75
CA ILE A 475 -6.77 54.14 11.72
C ILE A 475 -8.01 54.92 12.21
N ALA A 476 -8.99 54.22 12.78
CA ALA A 476 -10.20 54.84 13.30
C ALA A 476 -9.91 55.79 14.48
N ASP A 477 -9.02 55.40 15.39
CA ASP A 477 -8.59 56.22 16.53
C ASP A 477 -7.84 57.48 16.08
N ILE A 478 -6.97 57.37 15.06
CA ILE A 478 -6.28 58.53 14.47
C ILE A 478 -7.31 59.50 13.89
N LEU A 479 -8.27 59.02 13.10
CA LEU A 479 -9.29 59.88 12.48
C LEU A 479 -10.22 60.56 13.50
N GLN A 480 -10.57 59.89 14.58
CA GLN A 480 -11.61 60.37 15.50
C GLN A 480 -11.07 61.19 16.67
N LYS A 481 -9.82 60.95 17.09
CA LYS A 481 -9.37 61.34 18.43
C LYS A 481 -7.96 61.91 18.48
N SER A 482 -7.24 62.03 17.38
CA SER A 482 -5.83 62.42 17.44
C SER A 482 -5.57 63.93 17.58
N ASN A 483 -4.52 64.28 18.31
CA ASN A 483 -3.89 65.60 18.28
C ASN A 483 -2.64 65.52 17.42
N ILE A 484 -2.59 66.33 16.37
CA ILE A 484 -1.50 66.35 15.39
C ILE A 484 -0.57 67.51 15.72
N ASN A 485 0.72 67.23 15.89
CA ASN A 485 1.75 68.25 16.02
C ASN A 485 2.81 68.06 14.92
N PHE A 486 3.22 69.14 14.28
CA PHE A 486 4.39 69.12 13.41
C PHE A 486 5.63 69.46 14.25
N VAL A 487 6.64 68.61 14.18
CA VAL A 487 7.84 68.68 15.02
C VAL A 487 9.06 68.84 14.12
N LEU A 488 9.95 69.75 14.51
CA LEU A 488 11.22 69.92 13.83
C LEU A 488 12.17 68.77 14.26
N ILE A 489 12.67 68.03 13.29
CA ILE A 489 13.66 66.97 13.46
C ILE A 489 14.92 67.38 12.71
N GLY A 490 16.09 67.26 13.35
CA GLY A 490 17.38 67.59 12.73
C GLY A 490 18.11 68.74 13.41
N HIS A 491 19.39 68.51 13.71
CA HIS A 491 20.27 69.52 14.30
C HIS A 491 21.03 70.37 13.26
N HIS A 492 21.03 69.95 11.98
CA HIS A 492 21.85 70.54 10.91
C HIS A 492 21.11 70.79 9.58
N GLU A 493 20.02 70.07 9.29
CA GLU A 493 19.07 70.38 8.21
C GLU A 493 17.68 70.55 8.84
N ILE A 494 16.95 71.60 8.45
CA ILE A 494 15.59 71.87 8.95
C ILE A 494 14.66 70.85 8.28
N THR A 495 14.40 69.72 8.94
CA THR A 495 13.40 68.74 8.46
C THR A 495 12.23 68.70 9.42
N PHE A 496 11.00 68.61 8.90
CA PHE A 496 9.81 68.47 9.72
C PHE A 496 9.30 67.04 9.68
N ASP A 497 8.75 66.57 10.80
CA ASP A 497 8.00 65.32 10.92
C ASP A 497 6.69 65.59 11.67
N ILE A 498 5.83 64.57 11.76
CA ILE A 498 4.55 64.62 12.46
C ILE A 498 4.61 63.75 13.72
N ASP A 499 4.07 64.29 14.82
CA ASP A 499 3.81 63.58 16.07
C ASP A 499 2.31 63.54 16.32
N VAL A 500 1.70 62.38 16.10
CA VAL A 500 0.27 62.15 16.35
C VAL A 500 0.07 61.53 17.73
N LYS A 501 -0.58 62.26 18.63
CA LYS A 501 -0.89 61.83 20.00
C LYS A 501 -2.32 61.31 20.09
N LEU A 502 -2.47 60.08 20.58
CA LEU A 502 -3.76 59.46 20.87
C LEU A 502 -4.17 59.73 22.33
N PRO A 503 -5.41 60.15 22.61
CA PRO A 503 -5.82 60.64 23.93
C PRO A 503 -5.83 59.58 25.03
N ASN A 504 -5.85 58.30 24.68
CA ASN A 504 -5.80 57.20 25.65
C ASN A 504 -4.38 56.79 26.09
N GLN A 505 -3.32 57.40 25.54
CA GLN A 505 -1.94 57.15 25.99
C GLN A 505 -1.56 57.90 27.28
N GLN A 506 -2.48 58.69 27.86
CA GLN A 506 -2.21 59.47 29.08
C GLN A 506 -2.57 58.75 30.39
N GLN A 507 -3.10 57.52 30.37
CA GLN A 507 -3.56 56.83 31.59
C GLN A 507 -3.08 55.37 31.75
N GLN A 508 -1.80 55.09 31.48
CA GLN A 508 -1.13 53.95 32.10
C GLN A 508 0.01 54.45 32.98
N THR A 509 -0.36 54.91 34.17
CA THR A 509 0.54 55.07 35.30
C THR A 509 0.61 53.76 36.08
N THR A 510 1.66 52.96 35.83
CA THR A 510 2.32 52.18 36.90
C THR A 510 3.72 51.74 36.47
N ILE A 511 4.71 52.40 37.07
CA ILE A 511 5.96 51.88 37.66
C ILE A 511 6.84 50.95 36.80
N ASN A 512 8.02 51.50 36.45
CA ASN A 512 9.29 50.84 36.10
C ASN A 512 9.32 49.98 34.83
N ASP A 513 9.55 50.63 33.70
CA ASP A 513 10.69 50.43 32.79
C ASP A 513 10.46 51.30 31.55
N GLU A 514 11.52 51.62 30.81
CA GLU A 514 11.59 52.59 29.69
C GLU A 514 10.50 52.40 28.59
N GLN A 515 9.28 52.84 28.86
CA GLN A 515 8.24 52.94 27.85
C GLN A 515 8.47 54.20 27.02
N LYS A 516 9.15 54.03 25.88
CA LYS A 516 9.08 54.98 24.76
C LYS A 516 7.60 55.33 24.56
N LYS A 517 7.23 56.60 24.78
CA LYS A 517 6.02 57.19 24.19
C LYS A 517 6.01 56.77 22.72
N GLN A 518 5.11 55.87 22.32
CA GLN A 518 4.93 55.52 20.91
C GLN A 518 4.20 56.68 20.25
N ASN A 519 4.95 57.76 20.02
CA ASN A 519 4.59 58.81 19.10
C ASN A 519 4.48 58.18 17.71
N ILE A 520 3.38 58.43 17.01
CA ILE A 520 3.19 57.93 15.64
C ILE A 520 3.86 58.94 14.70
N THR A 521 4.88 58.47 13.97
CA THR A 521 5.67 59.26 13.01
C THR A 521 5.03 59.28 11.63
N PHE A 522 5.53 60.10 10.71
CA PHE A 522 5.04 60.07 9.33
C PHE A 522 5.26 58.71 8.66
N ALA A 523 6.37 58.02 8.97
CA ALA A 523 6.65 56.68 8.44
C ALA A 523 5.55 55.67 8.83
N ASP A 524 5.13 55.69 10.10
CA ASP A 524 4.04 54.85 10.60
C ASP A 524 2.70 55.19 9.91
N LEU A 525 2.43 56.47 9.68
CA LEU A 525 1.23 56.93 8.98
C LEU A 525 1.24 56.54 7.50
N SER A 526 2.40 56.58 6.85
CA SER A 526 2.55 56.15 5.46
C SER A 526 2.30 54.65 5.31
N GLU A 527 2.82 53.82 6.23
CA GLU A 527 2.53 52.38 6.25
C GLU A 527 1.02 52.13 6.42
N LEU A 528 0.38 52.83 7.37
CA LEU A 528 -1.06 52.71 7.59
C LEU A 528 -1.87 53.20 6.37
N ARG A 529 -1.40 54.23 5.64
CA ARG A 529 -2.01 54.72 4.40
C ARG A 529 -1.96 53.67 3.30
N ASP A 530 -0.81 53.06 3.08
CA ASP A 530 -0.64 52.05 2.05
C ASP A 530 -1.47 50.80 2.38
N ARG A 531 -1.57 50.43 3.66
CA ARG A 531 -2.51 49.38 4.09
C ARG A 531 -3.96 49.78 3.91
N ALA A 532 -4.34 51.02 4.22
CA ALA A 532 -5.71 51.51 4.00
C ALA A 532 -6.11 51.47 2.51
N ARG A 533 -5.18 51.78 1.59
CA ARG A 533 -5.40 51.63 0.14
C ARG A 533 -5.69 50.18 -0.23
N LEU A 534 -4.90 49.22 0.26
CA LEU A 534 -5.13 47.80 0.00
C LEU A 534 -6.52 47.34 0.49
N LEU A 535 -6.93 47.78 1.69
CA LEU A 535 -8.25 47.48 2.24
C LEU A 535 -9.40 48.11 1.45
N GLU A 536 -9.20 49.30 0.89
CA GLU A 536 -10.16 49.97 0.01
C GLU A 536 -10.32 49.20 -1.32
N TYR A 537 -9.21 48.79 -1.94
CA TYR A 537 -9.22 48.02 -3.18
C TYR A 537 -9.94 46.69 -3.02
N SER A 538 -9.69 45.97 -1.92
CA SER A 538 -10.29 44.65 -1.69
C SER A 538 -11.80 44.72 -1.43
N SER A 539 -12.24 45.74 -0.68
CA SER A 539 -13.65 45.99 -0.39
C SER A 539 -14.46 46.36 -1.64
N ASN A 540 -13.84 47.00 -2.64
CA ASN A 540 -14.49 47.36 -3.91
C ASN A 540 -14.70 46.16 -4.85
N ILE A 541 -13.94 45.06 -4.68
CA ILE A 541 -14.09 43.83 -5.47
C ILE A 541 -15.30 43.02 -4.97
N GLN A 542 -15.62 43.08 -3.67
CA GLN A 542 -16.77 42.43 -3.06
C GLN A 542 -18.00 43.35 -3.03
N LYS A 543 -18.58 43.69 -4.19
CA LYS A 543 -19.88 44.39 -4.25
C LYS A 543 -21.02 43.47 -3.81
N VAL A 544 -21.27 43.40 -2.50
CA VAL A 544 -22.49 42.83 -1.92
C VAL A 544 -23.10 43.87 -0.99
N ASP A 545 -24.35 44.23 -1.28
CA ASP A 545 -25.17 45.28 -0.67
C ASP A 545 -25.14 45.26 0.86
N ASN A 546 -24.33 46.11 1.47
CA ASN A 546 -24.35 46.33 2.91
C ASN A 546 -23.94 47.78 3.22
N ASN A 547 -24.90 48.63 3.61
CA ASN A 547 -24.69 50.05 3.93
C ASN A 547 -23.60 50.31 4.99
N ASN A 548 -23.33 49.33 5.87
CA ASN A 548 -22.25 49.44 6.87
C ASN A 548 -20.84 49.36 6.25
N LYS A 549 -20.67 48.66 5.11
CA LYS A 549 -19.37 48.59 4.42
C LYS A 549 -19.02 49.90 3.71
N GLU A 550 -20.02 50.62 3.20
CA GLU A 550 -19.83 51.88 2.49
C GLU A 550 -19.26 52.98 3.42
N HIS A 551 -19.81 53.08 4.63
CA HIS A 551 -19.32 54.00 5.65
C HIS A 551 -17.88 53.70 6.10
N ASP A 552 -17.47 52.43 6.15
CA ASP A 552 -16.10 52.05 6.49
C ASP A 552 -15.12 52.27 5.32
N ILE A 553 -15.56 52.11 4.06
CA ILE A 553 -14.79 52.50 2.88
C ILE A 553 -14.55 54.02 2.87
N ASP A 554 -15.56 54.82 3.19
CA ASP A 554 -15.43 56.27 3.24
C ASP A 554 -14.46 56.72 4.35
N LYS A 555 -14.44 56.03 5.49
CA LYS A 555 -13.41 56.27 6.52
C LYS A 555 -12.00 55.98 5.99
N LEU A 556 -11.81 54.88 5.25
CA LEU A 556 -10.50 54.55 4.68
C LEU A 556 -10.05 55.60 3.66
N ARG A 557 -10.96 56.05 2.78
CA ARG A 557 -10.69 57.15 1.83
C ARG A 557 -10.31 58.44 2.53
N ASN A 558 -11.07 58.81 3.57
CA ASN A 558 -10.79 60.00 4.37
C ASN A 558 -9.42 59.90 5.07
N PHE A 559 -9.04 58.71 5.55
CA PHE A 559 -7.71 58.49 6.11
C PHE A 559 -6.61 58.65 5.07
N ILE A 560 -6.77 58.08 3.87
CA ILE A 560 -5.80 58.18 2.78
C ILE A 560 -5.60 59.66 2.39
N GLN A 561 -6.69 60.41 2.23
CA GLN A 561 -6.62 61.85 1.93
C GLN A 561 -5.96 62.63 3.07
N PHE A 562 -6.29 62.32 4.32
CA PHE A 562 -5.68 62.95 5.49
C PHE A 562 -4.15 62.78 5.49
N ILE A 563 -3.63 61.58 5.23
CA ILE A 563 -2.18 61.36 5.18
C ILE A 563 -1.53 62.10 4.01
N SER A 564 -2.19 62.21 2.86
CA SER A 564 -1.69 63.04 1.74
C SER A 564 -1.59 64.52 2.09
N VAL A 565 -2.53 65.07 2.87
CA VAL A 565 -2.45 66.46 3.34
C VAL A 565 -1.28 66.64 4.33
N VAL A 566 -1.05 65.68 5.21
CA VAL A 566 0.10 65.67 6.13
C VAL A 566 1.41 65.67 5.35
N GLU A 567 1.54 64.79 4.35
CA GLU A 567 2.73 64.69 3.48
C GLU A 567 3.05 66.02 2.79
N THR A 568 2.05 66.62 2.11
CA THR A 568 2.23 67.92 1.46
C THR A 568 2.58 69.04 2.44
N THR A 569 2.04 68.99 3.66
CA THR A 569 2.35 69.98 4.70
C THR A 569 3.79 69.83 5.19
N LEU A 570 4.27 68.60 5.40
CA LEU A 570 5.66 68.31 5.79
C LEU A 570 6.65 68.74 4.70
N GLU A 571 6.34 68.45 3.44
CA GLU A 571 7.14 68.89 2.29
C GLU A 571 7.19 70.42 2.22
N THR A 572 6.05 71.09 2.40
CA THR A 572 6.00 72.56 2.38
C THR A 572 6.81 73.15 3.53
N LEU A 573 6.68 72.63 4.75
CA LEU A 573 7.41 73.11 5.92
C LEU A 573 8.92 72.88 5.80
N THR A 574 9.35 71.77 5.18
CA THR A 574 10.76 71.44 4.97
C THR A 574 11.39 72.28 3.85
N ASN A 575 10.59 72.78 2.90
CA ASN A 575 11.05 73.63 1.80
C ASN A 575 10.98 75.14 2.09
N LEU A 576 10.48 75.54 3.27
CA LEU A 576 10.51 76.92 3.78
C LEU A 576 11.85 77.24 4.44
#